data_AF-A0A817W6N8-F1
#
_entry.id   AF-A0A817W6N8-F1
#
_cell.length_a   1.000
_cell.length_b   1.000
_cell.length_c   1.000
_cell.angle_alpha   90.00
_cell.angle_beta   90.00
_cell.angle_gamma   90.00
#
_symmetry.space_group_name_H-M   'P 1'
#
loop_
_entity.id
_entity.type
_entity.pdbx_description
1 polymer ?
#
loop_
_entity_poly.entity_id
_entity_poly.type
_entity_poly.pdbx_seq_one_letter_code
_entity_poly.pdbx_strand_id
1 'polypeptide(L)'
;MTCTCYESIDIRCTMPKIAPLAFVSPLAIRSFQTIDLKINSEEHIRLDPDYFILLNKLFTNTTQHSLSITLRFQNFYSFHAETATFRNLFHSINTPYSRFIIELHPLKAKSIIFEPNTFDNLNVHELSIYADSLTSSFESIFNNTNILHLNIEGATVAHDPSLLSKFTGQIRSLKVTRMIDSVNSDEFPPFPVQSYTIEAHKMRKLNALSFSDYKQLTGLNIIQPDVSITPKVLNGLENLSSLRSISFDAERIADGALKHVKHIQTLILGSYLRMLDTESLNLLTSLKQLDVRYVQFSTLQANTSCALADYINRRRMLGLTVYLPNENIDCDCILVFLNTMVDDGEQLIRCQSTNNDRCLFSSCPIVSEYFNRKQIDHEIIQVNTPALLTPSIASPVVDFNEQDSPYYLDSKEERTTVSIIMEPSIYDEDETLPTTTSIPATTTTIIAPFLTDPEEPSKDFSTPLMKRLNFESKTFGSSNYLIVSWIPFAIIASCLFLTLLIAMISYIIYHQRHTVSFKLIPQTLPII
;
A
#
# COMPACT_ATOMS: atom_id res chain seq x y z
N MET A 1 1.92 -33.69 12.01
CA MET A 1 2.70 -32.73 11.19
C MET A 1 2.62 -33.20 9.75
N THR A 2 2.15 -32.34 8.85
CA THR A 2 2.10 -32.65 7.41
C THR A 2 2.99 -31.64 6.70
N CYS A 3 4.06 -32.11 6.05
CA CYS A 3 4.89 -31.28 5.19
C CYS A 3 4.82 -31.82 3.77
N THR A 4 4.55 -30.93 2.82
CA THR A 4 4.63 -31.20 1.40
C THR A 4 5.83 -30.45 0.84
N CYS A 5 6.73 -31.20 0.18
CA CYS A 5 7.85 -30.62 -0.55
C CYS A 5 7.50 -30.68 -2.03
N TYR A 6 7.36 -29.54 -2.69
CA TYR A 6 7.13 -29.47 -4.12
C TYR A 6 8.46 -29.27 -4.82
N GLU A 7 8.87 -30.28 -5.60
CA GLU A 7 9.91 -30.18 -6.63
C GLU A 7 11.25 -29.59 -6.18
N SER A 8 11.60 -29.70 -4.89
CA SER A 8 12.81 -29.12 -4.27
C SER A 8 12.90 -27.59 -4.26
N ILE A 9 11.88 -26.87 -4.71
CA ILE A 9 11.85 -25.40 -4.78
C ILE A 9 11.10 -24.82 -3.56
N ASP A 10 10.02 -25.50 -3.14
CA ASP A 10 9.11 -25.01 -2.12
C ASP A 10 8.90 -26.04 -1.00
N ILE A 11 8.97 -25.58 0.25
CA ILE A 11 8.56 -26.35 1.43
C ILE A 11 7.29 -25.74 2.02
N ARG A 12 6.22 -26.52 2.14
CA ARG A 12 5.01 -26.12 2.86
C ARG A 12 4.73 -27.08 4.00
N CYS A 13 4.69 -26.57 5.22
CA CYS A 13 4.42 -27.40 6.41
C CYS A 13 3.21 -26.87 7.17
N THR A 14 2.33 -27.77 7.61
CA THR A 14 1.26 -27.46 8.57
C THR A 14 1.44 -28.28 9.84
N MET A 15 1.46 -27.59 10.98
CA MET A 15 1.68 -28.19 12.30
C MET A 15 0.56 -27.79 13.27
N PRO A 16 -0.05 -28.75 13.99
CA PRO A 16 -1.10 -28.47 14.98
C PRO A 16 -0.55 -27.91 16.30
N LYS A 17 0.76 -28.06 16.53
CA LYS A 17 1.50 -27.53 17.67
C LYS A 17 2.93 -27.26 17.21
N ILE A 18 3.60 -26.33 17.89
CA ILE A 18 5.01 -26.09 17.65
C ILE A 18 5.77 -27.30 18.16
N ALA A 19 6.53 -27.93 17.28
CA ALA A 19 7.41 -29.04 17.60
C ALA A 19 8.70 -28.88 16.80
N PRO A 20 9.85 -29.36 17.32
CA PRO A 20 11.09 -29.36 16.55
C PRO A 20 10.91 -30.10 15.22
N LEU A 21 11.22 -29.44 14.11
CA LEU A 21 11.09 -29.97 12.76
C LEU A 21 12.19 -31.00 12.43
N ALA A 22 12.06 -32.28 12.77
CA ALA A 22 13.07 -33.27 12.36
C ALA A 22 13.07 -33.50 10.83
N PHE A 23 14.10 -33.02 10.14
CA PHE A 23 14.30 -33.28 8.71
C PHE A 23 15.12 -34.57 8.51
N VAL A 24 14.47 -35.62 8.02
CA VAL A 24 15.13 -36.86 7.62
C VAL A 24 15.12 -36.91 6.10
N SER A 25 16.17 -36.39 5.46
CA SER A 25 16.35 -36.58 4.02
C SER A 25 17.78 -37.02 3.71
N PRO A 26 17.95 -38.05 2.88
CA PRO A 26 19.26 -38.47 2.43
C PRO A 26 19.80 -37.48 1.38
N LEU A 27 20.75 -36.66 1.80
CA LEU A 27 21.94 -36.18 1.06
C LEU A 27 21.82 -35.46 -0.30
N ALA A 28 20.64 -35.21 -0.86
CA ALA A 28 20.55 -34.37 -2.07
C ALA A 28 20.53 -32.88 -1.70
N ILE A 29 21.53 -32.13 -2.18
CA ILE A 29 21.57 -30.65 -2.12
C ILE A 29 20.31 -30.13 -2.82
N ARG A 30 19.42 -29.48 -2.08
CA ARG A 30 18.21 -28.86 -2.62
C ARG A 30 18.29 -27.36 -2.40
N SER A 31 18.03 -26.59 -3.45
CA SER A 31 17.94 -25.13 -3.37
C SER A 31 16.47 -24.73 -3.27
N PHE A 32 16.07 -24.25 -2.10
CA PHE A 32 14.71 -23.74 -1.89
C PHE A 32 14.65 -22.25 -2.23
N GLN A 33 13.62 -21.85 -2.96
CA GLN A 33 13.29 -20.45 -3.20
C GLN A 33 12.30 -19.96 -2.15
N THR A 34 11.37 -20.82 -1.72
CA THR A 34 10.37 -20.46 -0.72
C THR A 34 10.18 -21.51 0.38
N ILE A 35 9.95 -21.02 1.60
CA ILE A 35 9.59 -21.84 2.75
C ILE A 35 8.36 -21.21 3.41
N ASP A 36 7.26 -21.96 3.50
CA ASP A 36 6.01 -21.54 4.11
C ASP A 36 5.66 -22.49 5.26
N LEU A 37 5.81 -22.00 6.49
CA LEU A 37 5.52 -22.77 7.70
C LEU A 37 4.25 -22.23 8.34
N LYS A 38 3.22 -23.07 8.36
CA LYS A 38 1.94 -22.80 8.99
C LYS A 38 1.82 -23.56 10.31
N ILE A 39 1.69 -22.82 11.39
CA ILE A 39 1.52 -23.33 12.75
C ILE A 39 0.12 -22.95 13.19
N ASN A 40 -0.76 -23.94 13.32
CA ASN A 40 -2.12 -23.76 13.79
C ASN A 40 -2.23 -24.36 15.19
N SER A 41 -2.26 -23.54 16.24
CA SER A 41 -2.22 -24.03 17.62
C SER A 41 -3.22 -23.27 18.48
N GLU A 42 -4.09 -24.00 19.19
CA GLU A 42 -5.04 -23.44 20.16
C GLU A 42 -4.40 -23.15 21.53
N GLU A 43 -3.07 -23.15 21.64
CA GLU A 43 -2.34 -22.94 22.90
C GLU A 43 -1.60 -21.60 22.90
N HIS A 44 -0.91 -21.31 24.01
CA HIS A 44 0.04 -20.22 24.07
C HIS A 44 1.29 -20.58 23.26
N ILE A 45 1.66 -19.74 22.31
CA ILE A 45 2.87 -19.91 21.50
C ILE A 45 3.99 -19.17 22.18
N ARG A 46 5.05 -19.90 22.54
CA ARG A 46 6.32 -19.35 23.01
C ARG A 46 7.43 -19.82 22.07
N LEU A 47 8.02 -18.88 21.33
CA LEU A 47 9.15 -19.13 20.47
C LEU A 47 10.44 -18.85 21.24
N ASP A 48 11.15 -19.93 21.52
CA ASP A 48 12.51 -20.00 21.99
C ASP A 48 13.49 -19.96 20.79
N PRO A 49 14.71 -19.40 20.95
CA PRO A 49 15.75 -19.40 19.93
C PRO A 49 16.10 -20.78 19.32
N ASP A 50 15.79 -21.89 19.99
CA ASP A 50 16.12 -23.25 19.54
C ASP A 50 15.10 -23.86 18.57
N TYR A 51 13.89 -23.30 18.43
CA TYR A 51 12.86 -23.89 17.54
C TYR A 51 13.27 -23.96 16.07
N PHE A 52 14.13 -23.05 15.65
CA PHE A 52 14.53 -22.88 14.26
C PHE A 52 15.86 -23.57 13.91
N ILE A 53 16.47 -24.31 14.85
CA ILE A 53 17.76 -25.00 14.61
C ILE A 53 17.72 -25.90 13.37
N LEU A 54 16.61 -26.60 13.09
CA LEU A 54 16.54 -27.44 11.90
C LEU A 54 16.40 -26.64 10.60
N LEU A 55 15.73 -25.48 10.63
CA LEU A 55 15.70 -24.58 9.47
C LEU A 55 17.09 -24.07 9.14
N ASN A 56 17.91 -23.78 10.16
CA ASN A 56 19.31 -23.41 9.95
C ASN A 56 20.09 -24.48 9.20
N LYS A 57 19.85 -25.76 9.49
CA LYS A 57 20.50 -26.86 8.77
C LYS A 57 20.06 -26.92 7.31
N LEU A 58 18.81 -26.58 7.01
CA LEU A 58 18.34 -26.47 5.62
C LEU A 58 19.07 -25.32 4.90
N PHE A 59 19.31 -24.22 5.60
CA PHE A 59 19.95 -23.01 5.10
C PHE A 59 21.46 -23.14 4.83
N THR A 60 22.19 -23.93 5.62
CA THR A 60 23.64 -24.12 5.40
C THR A 60 24.01 -24.66 4.01
N ASN A 61 23.04 -25.25 3.29
CA ASN A 61 23.25 -25.88 1.99
C ASN A 61 22.61 -25.12 0.80
N THR A 62 21.97 -23.97 1.04
CA THR A 62 21.34 -23.19 -0.04
C THR A 62 22.30 -22.16 -0.60
N THR A 63 22.63 -22.27 -1.89
CA THR A 63 23.53 -21.35 -2.62
C THR A 63 22.79 -20.23 -3.35
N GLN A 64 21.47 -20.10 -3.20
CA GLN A 64 20.66 -19.16 -3.98
C GLN A 64 20.59 -17.76 -3.35
N HIS A 65 20.54 -16.75 -4.22
CA HIS A 65 20.53 -15.33 -3.88
C HIS A 65 19.17 -14.78 -3.40
N SER A 66 18.09 -15.57 -3.46
CA SER A 66 16.75 -15.11 -3.08
C SER A 66 15.96 -16.22 -2.40
N LEU A 67 15.91 -16.17 -1.07
CA LEU A 67 15.04 -17.02 -0.26
C LEU A 67 13.91 -16.17 0.34
N SER A 68 12.68 -16.67 0.21
CA SER A 68 11.49 -16.13 0.87
C SER A 68 11.01 -17.07 1.97
N ILE A 69 10.94 -16.61 3.21
CA ILE A 69 10.42 -17.40 4.33
C ILE A 69 9.13 -16.76 4.83
N THR A 70 8.07 -17.54 4.95
CA THR A 70 6.78 -17.14 5.52
C THR A 70 6.49 -18.01 6.73
N LEU A 71 6.30 -17.38 7.89
CA LEU A 71 5.88 -18.03 9.12
C LEU A 71 4.46 -17.57 9.48
N ARG A 72 3.50 -18.49 9.43
CA ARG A 72 2.10 -18.22 9.73
C ARG A 72 1.69 -18.87 11.04
N PHE A 73 1.32 -18.09 12.02
CA PHE A 73 0.81 -18.56 13.30
C PHE A 73 -0.69 -18.28 13.34
N GLN A 74 -1.50 -19.33 13.45
CA GLN A 74 -2.95 -19.26 13.42
C GLN A 74 -3.56 -19.87 14.67
N ASN A 75 -4.71 -19.32 15.04
CA ASN A 75 -5.59 -19.78 16.08
C ASN A 75 -5.02 -19.87 17.51
N PHE A 76 -4.02 -19.05 17.86
CA PHE A 76 -3.37 -19.08 19.18
C PHE A 76 -4.03 -18.13 20.21
N TYR A 77 -3.76 -18.36 21.50
CA TYR A 77 -4.23 -17.51 22.60
C TYR A 77 -3.28 -16.34 22.91
N SER A 78 -1.97 -16.59 22.97
CA SER A 78 -0.93 -15.57 23.06
C SER A 78 0.28 -15.97 22.24
N PHE A 79 1.06 -14.99 21.82
CA PHE A 79 2.32 -15.20 21.13
C PHE A 79 3.42 -14.48 21.91
N HIS A 80 4.49 -15.20 22.20
CA HIS A 80 5.67 -14.68 22.86
C HIS A 80 6.91 -15.13 22.09
N ALA A 81 7.67 -14.18 21.56
CA ALA A 81 8.97 -14.46 20.96
C ALA A 81 10.07 -13.85 21.84
N GLU A 82 10.98 -14.69 22.28
CA GLU A 82 12.07 -14.32 23.19
C GLU A 82 13.16 -13.50 22.48
N THR A 83 14.06 -12.92 23.28
CA THR A 83 15.25 -12.22 22.77
C THR A 83 16.02 -13.11 21.79
N ALA A 84 16.41 -12.54 20.65
CA ALA A 84 17.19 -13.22 19.62
C ALA A 84 16.54 -14.50 19.04
N THR A 85 15.23 -14.71 19.22
CA THR A 85 14.51 -15.86 18.66
C THR A 85 14.76 -16.03 17.16
N PHE A 86 14.68 -14.94 16.40
CA PHE A 86 14.88 -14.98 14.96
C PHE A 86 16.34 -14.81 14.55
N ARG A 87 17.22 -14.37 15.45
CA ARG A 87 18.66 -14.33 15.16
C ARG A 87 19.18 -15.72 14.82
N ASN A 88 18.77 -16.72 15.61
CA ASN A 88 19.19 -18.09 15.39
C ASN A 88 18.69 -18.61 14.04
N LEU A 89 17.46 -18.29 13.62
CA LEU A 89 16.91 -18.69 12.31
C LEU A 89 17.82 -18.30 11.12
N PHE A 90 18.66 -17.29 11.29
CA PHE A 90 19.46 -16.71 10.21
C PHE A 90 20.97 -16.77 10.43
N HIS A 91 21.44 -17.32 11.55
CA HIS A 91 22.88 -17.34 11.89
C HIS A 91 23.73 -18.01 10.80
N SER A 92 23.19 -19.00 10.08
CA SER A 92 23.95 -19.76 9.08
C SER A 92 24.00 -19.13 7.68
N ILE A 93 23.34 -17.99 7.47
CA ILE A 93 23.29 -17.35 6.15
C ILE A 93 24.00 -16.00 6.21
N ASN A 94 25.12 -15.93 5.50
CA ASN A 94 25.93 -14.72 5.38
C ASN A 94 25.45 -13.79 4.26
N THR A 95 24.49 -14.21 3.45
CA THR A 95 23.92 -13.40 2.36
C THR A 95 22.64 -12.70 2.81
N PRO A 96 22.44 -11.41 2.50
CA PRO A 96 21.19 -10.72 2.82
C PRO A 96 20.01 -11.45 2.15
N TYR A 97 19.00 -11.83 2.93
CA TYR A 97 17.82 -12.50 2.40
C TYR A 97 16.97 -11.53 1.59
N SER A 98 16.24 -12.07 0.59
CA SER A 98 15.30 -11.27 -0.17
C SER A 98 14.02 -10.94 0.61
N ARG A 99 13.47 -11.87 1.40
CA ARG A 99 12.14 -11.65 2.02
C ARG A 99 11.86 -12.54 3.23
N PHE A 100 11.39 -11.93 4.32
CA PHE A 100 10.92 -12.62 5.52
C PHE A 100 9.54 -12.10 5.92
N ILE A 101 8.59 -13.01 6.11
CA ILE A 101 7.19 -12.69 6.41
C ILE A 101 6.77 -13.42 7.67
N ILE A 102 6.15 -12.69 8.60
CA ILE A 102 5.54 -13.21 9.82
C ILE A 102 4.07 -12.81 9.82
N GLU A 103 3.18 -13.80 9.76
CA GLU A 103 1.73 -13.61 9.84
C GLU A 103 1.21 -14.15 11.17
N LEU A 104 0.58 -13.29 11.98
CA LEU A 104 0.03 -13.62 13.30
C LEU A 104 -1.50 -13.43 13.29
N HIS A 105 -2.24 -14.54 13.37
CA HIS A 105 -3.71 -14.57 13.37
C HIS A 105 -4.23 -15.22 14.67
N PRO A 106 -4.37 -14.45 15.78
CA PRO A 106 -4.87 -14.97 17.05
C PRO A 106 -6.37 -15.34 16.98
N LEU A 107 -6.82 -16.33 17.77
CA LEU A 107 -8.28 -16.63 17.91
C LEU A 107 -9.03 -15.47 18.57
N LYS A 108 -8.42 -14.92 19.61
CA LYS A 108 -8.94 -13.83 20.46
C LYS A 108 -7.74 -13.04 20.94
N ALA A 109 -7.60 -11.79 20.50
CA ALA A 109 -6.47 -10.94 20.84
C ALA A 109 -6.30 -10.82 22.37
N LYS A 110 -5.16 -11.28 22.91
CA LYS A 110 -4.79 -10.95 24.29
C LYS A 110 -3.34 -10.47 24.47
N SER A 111 -2.36 -11.04 23.77
CA SER A 111 -0.99 -10.49 23.83
C SER A 111 -0.09 -11.07 22.74
N ILE A 112 0.50 -10.20 21.94
CA ILE A 112 1.64 -10.50 21.06
C ILE A 112 2.84 -9.75 21.66
N ILE A 113 3.79 -10.52 22.18
CA ILE A 113 4.96 -10.02 22.89
C ILE A 113 6.21 -10.42 22.10
N PHE A 114 7.02 -9.42 21.80
CA PHE A 114 8.35 -9.57 21.22
C PHE A 114 9.32 -9.01 22.26
N GLU A 115 10.09 -9.86 22.92
CA GLU A 115 11.09 -9.40 23.90
C GLU A 115 12.12 -8.46 23.25
N PRO A 116 12.88 -7.68 24.06
CA PRO A 116 13.94 -6.84 23.52
C PRO A 116 14.90 -7.61 22.60
N ASN A 117 15.19 -7.02 21.45
CA ASN A 117 16.04 -7.55 20.40
C ASN A 117 15.56 -8.92 19.86
N THR A 118 14.25 -9.15 19.71
CA THR A 118 13.75 -10.38 19.05
C THR A 118 14.37 -10.59 17.66
N PHE A 119 14.62 -9.49 16.92
CA PHE A 119 15.26 -9.51 15.59
C PHE A 119 16.74 -9.12 15.62
N ASP A 120 17.45 -9.28 16.74
CA ASP A 120 18.87 -8.92 16.88
C ASP A 120 19.73 -9.41 15.70
N ASN A 121 20.52 -8.52 15.09
CA ASN A 121 21.39 -8.79 13.94
C ASN A 121 20.67 -9.32 12.67
N LEU A 122 19.35 -9.14 12.55
CA LEU A 122 18.62 -9.50 11.35
C LEU A 122 19.05 -8.63 10.16
N ASN A 123 19.48 -9.26 9.06
CA ASN A 123 19.82 -8.59 7.80
C ASN A 123 18.93 -9.11 6.65
N VAL A 124 17.91 -8.35 6.27
CA VAL A 124 16.92 -8.74 5.25
C VAL A 124 16.53 -7.57 4.35
N HIS A 125 16.22 -7.87 3.09
CA HIS A 125 15.70 -6.87 2.16
C HIS A 125 14.25 -6.51 2.49
N GLU A 126 13.39 -7.47 2.84
CA GLU A 126 12.01 -7.18 3.24
C GLU A 126 11.64 -7.98 4.49
N LEU A 127 11.10 -7.30 5.49
CA LEU A 127 10.42 -7.89 6.64
C LEU A 127 8.96 -7.43 6.65
N SER A 128 8.01 -8.35 6.60
CA SER A 128 6.58 -8.03 6.72
C SER A 128 5.98 -8.70 7.95
N ILE A 129 5.34 -7.94 8.83
CA ILE A 129 4.68 -8.41 10.06
C ILE A 129 3.19 -8.07 9.99
N TYR A 130 2.35 -9.09 10.04
CA TYR A 130 0.89 -8.95 10.09
C TYR A 130 0.42 -9.32 11.50
N ALA A 131 -0.10 -8.35 12.26
CA ALA A 131 -0.51 -8.55 13.66
C ALA A 131 -1.53 -7.49 14.08
N ASP A 132 -2.35 -7.77 15.10
CA ASP A 132 -3.33 -6.76 15.60
C ASP A 132 -2.70 -5.73 16.55
N SER A 133 -1.67 -6.10 17.30
CA SER A 133 -0.92 -5.18 18.17
C SER A 133 0.47 -5.73 18.47
N LEU A 134 1.44 -4.83 18.70
CA LEU A 134 2.76 -5.14 19.24
C LEU A 134 2.88 -4.49 20.61
N THR A 135 3.05 -5.29 21.66
CA THR A 135 3.13 -4.77 23.04
C THR A 135 4.45 -4.08 23.34
N SER A 136 5.52 -4.49 22.67
CA SER A 136 6.87 -3.95 22.87
C SER A 136 7.15 -2.77 21.94
N SER A 137 8.03 -1.87 22.38
CA SER A 137 8.37 -0.68 21.59
C SER A 137 9.14 -1.05 20.32
N PHE A 138 8.98 -0.23 19.28
CA PHE A 138 9.69 -0.36 18.02
C PHE A 138 11.20 -0.43 18.23
N GLU A 139 11.75 0.46 19.05
CA GLU A 139 13.18 0.53 19.36
C GLU A 139 13.68 -0.74 20.03
N SER A 140 12.85 -1.36 20.87
CA SER A 140 13.18 -2.61 21.55
C SER A 140 13.17 -3.80 20.59
N ILE A 141 12.16 -3.89 19.72
CA ILE A 141 11.98 -5.04 18.82
C ILE A 141 13.06 -5.07 17.72
N PHE A 142 13.36 -3.91 17.12
CA PHE A 142 14.19 -3.79 15.92
C PHE A 142 15.59 -3.21 16.15
N ASN A 143 16.08 -3.22 17.38
CA ASN A 143 17.45 -2.77 17.64
C ASN A 143 18.48 -3.70 16.95
N ASN A 144 19.65 -3.16 16.57
CA ASN A 144 20.71 -3.90 15.86
C ASN A 144 20.24 -4.63 14.58
N THR A 145 19.20 -4.14 13.90
CA THR A 145 18.73 -4.72 12.63
C THR A 145 19.30 -3.99 11.41
N ASN A 146 19.31 -4.64 10.25
CA ASN A 146 19.53 -4.02 8.95
C ASN A 146 18.42 -4.48 8.00
N ILE A 147 17.39 -3.65 7.82
CA ILE A 147 16.18 -3.97 7.07
C ILE A 147 15.97 -2.93 5.97
N LEU A 148 15.91 -3.36 4.72
CA LEU A 148 15.67 -2.41 3.63
C LEU A 148 14.22 -1.92 3.60
N HIS A 149 13.26 -2.85 3.73
CA HIS A 149 11.82 -2.55 3.78
C HIS A 149 11.17 -3.29 4.94
N LEU A 150 10.59 -2.55 5.89
CA LEU A 150 9.79 -3.06 6.99
C LEU A 150 8.33 -2.71 6.75
N ASN A 151 7.48 -3.72 6.63
CA ASN A 151 6.03 -3.55 6.54
C ASN A 151 5.39 -4.06 7.84
N ILE A 152 4.59 -3.22 8.48
CA ILE A 152 3.80 -3.60 9.65
C ILE A 152 2.34 -3.37 9.32
N GLU A 153 1.53 -4.42 9.34
CA GLU A 153 0.12 -4.37 8.99
C GLU A 153 -0.76 -4.80 10.16
N GLY A 154 -1.82 -4.04 10.39
CA GLY A 154 -2.82 -4.24 11.45
C GLY A 154 -2.39 -3.70 12.82
N ALA A 155 -1.09 -3.63 13.10
CA ALA A 155 -0.61 -3.48 14.47
C ALA A 155 -0.46 -2.02 14.92
N THR A 156 -0.87 -1.75 16.16
CA THR A 156 -0.35 -0.61 16.93
C THR A 156 1.05 -0.95 17.43
N VAL A 157 2.02 -0.08 17.17
CA VAL A 157 3.41 -0.25 17.61
C VAL A 157 3.75 0.83 18.62
N ALA A 158 4.16 0.43 19.82
CA ALA A 158 4.59 1.38 20.83
C ALA A 158 5.91 2.06 20.43
N HIS A 159 6.10 3.29 20.88
CA HIS A 159 7.34 4.04 20.70
C HIS A 159 7.90 4.40 22.08
N ASP A 160 9.19 4.15 22.29
CA ASP A 160 9.87 4.52 23.53
C ASP A 160 10.99 5.54 23.24
N PRO A 161 10.72 6.84 23.48
CA PRO A 161 11.70 7.91 23.26
C PRO A 161 13.01 7.72 24.05
N SER A 162 12.98 7.01 25.18
CA SER A 162 14.18 6.80 26.01
C SER A 162 15.21 5.87 25.33
N LEU A 163 14.74 5.02 24.42
CA LEU A 163 15.58 4.08 23.68
C LEU A 163 16.14 4.65 22.38
N LEU A 164 15.61 5.78 21.88
CA LEU A 164 16.06 6.41 20.63
C LEU A 164 17.58 6.67 20.60
N SER A 165 18.15 7.15 21.71
CA SER A 165 19.59 7.43 21.82
C SER A 165 20.48 6.19 21.73
N LYS A 166 19.90 5.00 21.94
CA LYS A 166 20.57 3.70 21.92
C LYS A 166 20.16 2.85 20.72
N PHE A 167 19.26 3.35 19.87
CA PHE A 167 18.77 2.62 18.72
C PHE A 167 19.86 2.59 17.64
N THR A 168 20.29 1.40 17.27
CA THR A 168 21.34 1.15 16.26
C THR A 168 20.77 0.51 14.99
N GLY A 169 19.47 0.21 14.96
CA GLY A 169 18.81 -0.40 13.80
C GLY A 169 18.89 0.49 12.56
N GLN A 170 19.18 -0.13 11.41
CA GLN A 170 19.25 0.50 10.11
C GLN A 170 18.04 0.07 9.29
N ILE A 171 16.96 0.84 9.38
CA ILE A 171 15.71 0.59 8.63
C ILE A 171 15.57 1.67 7.56
N ARG A 172 15.68 1.29 6.28
CA ARG A 172 15.63 2.25 5.17
C ARG A 172 14.21 2.72 4.89
N SER A 173 13.24 1.82 4.88
CA SER A 173 11.84 2.17 4.63
C SER A 173 10.92 1.42 5.58
N LEU A 174 10.02 2.15 6.21
CA LEU A 174 8.95 1.62 7.05
C LEU A 174 7.61 1.98 6.42
N LYS A 175 6.75 0.98 6.24
CA LYS A 175 5.33 1.15 5.90
C LYS A 175 4.48 0.60 7.03
N VAL A 176 3.62 1.43 7.61
CA VAL A 176 2.65 1.00 8.63
C VAL A 176 1.24 1.10 8.05
N THR A 177 0.54 -0.02 7.97
CA THR A 177 -0.82 -0.13 7.42
C THR A 177 -1.79 -0.49 8.53
N ARG A 178 -2.84 0.31 8.75
CA ARG A 178 -3.80 0.05 9.83
C ARG A 178 -5.18 0.60 9.52
N MET A 179 -6.22 -0.11 9.97
CA MET A 179 -7.57 0.45 10.09
C MET A 179 -7.65 1.29 11.37
N ILE A 180 -7.88 2.59 11.23
CA ILE A 180 -7.77 3.53 12.35
C ILE A 180 -8.73 4.70 12.20
N ASP A 181 -9.34 5.13 13.30
CA ASP A 181 -10.27 6.27 13.29
C ASP A 181 -9.55 7.63 13.14
N SER A 182 -8.36 7.77 13.72
CA SER A 182 -7.60 9.02 13.77
C SER A 182 -6.15 8.81 13.34
N VAL A 183 -5.66 9.67 12.44
CA VAL A 183 -4.26 9.69 12.00
C VAL A 183 -3.59 10.93 12.63
N ASN A 184 -2.69 10.69 13.57
CA ASN A 184 -1.92 11.70 14.31
C ASN A 184 -0.61 11.09 14.85
N SER A 185 0.23 11.89 15.50
CA SER A 185 1.53 11.45 16.03
C SER A 185 1.45 10.43 17.16
N ASP A 186 0.37 10.42 17.95
CA ASP A 186 0.19 9.45 19.03
C ASP A 186 -0.07 8.05 18.46
N GLU A 187 -0.81 8.01 17.36
CA GLU A 187 -1.20 6.80 16.64
C GLU A 187 -0.11 6.30 15.67
N PHE A 188 0.74 7.21 15.17
CA PHE A 188 1.84 6.92 14.25
C PHE A 188 3.08 7.70 14.67
N PRO A 189 3.80 7.28 15.72
CA PRO A 189 4.93 8.02 16.29
C PRO A 189 6.12 8.14 15.32
N PRO A 190 7.06 9.06 15.56
CA PRO A 190 8.18 9.34 14.66
C PRO A 190 9.28 8.29 14.80
N PHE A 191 9.08 7.10 14.21
CA PHE A 191 10.05 6.02 14.29
C PHE A 191 11.42 6.40 13.67
N PRO A 192 12.54 5.90 14.23
CA PRO A 192 13.90 6.21 13.77
C PRO A 192 14.25 5.47 12.47
N VAL A 193 13.64 5.87 11.36
CA VAL A 193 13.79 5.27 10.02
C VAL A 193 14.16 6.32 8.99
N GLN A 194 14.73 5.93 7.85
CA GLN A 194 15.10 6.89 6.79
C GLN A 194 13.86 7.39 6.01
N SER A 195 12.92 6.49 5.73
CA SER A 195 11.67 6.78 5.01
C SER A 195 10.51 6.10 5.72
N TYR A 196 9.43 6.84 5.93
CA TYR A 196 8.22 6.40 6.61
C TYR A 196 6.99 6.67 5.74
N THR A 197 6.18 5.65 5.54
CA THR A 197 4.88 5.72 4.87
C THR A 197 3.78 5.25 5.80
N ILE A 198 2.75 6.07 5.95
CA ILE A 198 1.53 5.74 6.70
C ILE A 198 0.45 5.32 5.71
N GLU A 199 -0.16 4.17 5.91
CA GLU A 199 -1.36 3.72 5.19
C GLU A 199 -2.53 3.53 6.16
N ALA A 200 -3.48 4.46 6.12
CA ALA A 200 -4.61 4.49 7.03
C ALA A 200 -5.90 4.15 6.30
N HIS A 201 -6.57 3.09 6.76
CA HIS A 201 -7.86 2.64 6.25
C HIS A 201 -9.00 3.14 7.15
N LYS A 202 -10.10 3.59 6.54
CA LYS A 202 -11.33 4.05 7.25
C LYS A 202 -11.12 5.18 8.25
N MET A 203 -10.18 6.07 7.94
CA MET A 203 -9.90 7.25 8.75
C MET A 203 -11.10 8.21 8.82
N ARG A 204 -11.38 8.73 10.02
CA ARG A 204 -12.37 9.79 10.29
C ARG A 204 -11.74 11.14 10.58
N LYS A 205 -10.53 11.16 11.14
CA LYS A 205 -9.82 12.37 11.53
C LYS A 205 -8.36 12.31 11.11
N LEU A 206 -7.86 13.40 10.55
CA LEU A 206 -6.43 13.64 10.32
C LEU A 206 -6.02 14.87 11.11
N ASN A 207 -4.98 14.74 11.93
CA ASN A 207 -4.31 15.87 12.58
C ASN A 207 -2.88 15.98 12.05
N ALA A 208 -2.73 16.46 10.82
CA ALA A 208 -1.42 16.55 10.18
C ALA A 208 -0.45 17.52 10.88
N LEU A 209 -0.96 18.50 11.64
CA LEU A 209 -0.12 19.39 12.46
C LEU A 209 0.67 18.64 13.53
N SER A 210 0.17 17.49 14.00
CA SER A 210 0.91 16.66 14.97
C SER A 210 2.17 16.02 14.38
N PHE A 211 2.32 16.02 13.05
CA PHE A 211 3.49 15.50 12.36
C PHE A 211 4.55 16.57 12.06
N SER A 212 4.48 17.77 12.64
CA SER A 212 5.33 18.92 12.27
C SER A 212 6.83 18.62 12.25
N ASP A 213 7.29 17.71 13.10
CA ASP A 213 8.71 17.38 13.26
C ASP A 213 9.13 16.12 12.48
N TYR A 214 8.24 15.55 11.65
CA TYR A 214 8.48 14.30 10.93
C TYR A 214 9.33 14.56 9.69
N LYS A 215 10.64 14.42 9.84
CA LYS A 215 11.61 14.55 8.73
C LYS A 215 11.65 13.30 7.83
N GLN A 216 11.17 12.18 8.31
CA GLN A 216 11.20 10.89 7.65
C GLN A 216 9.88 10.52 6.95
N LEU A 217 8.79 11.24 7.20
CA LEU A 217 7.48 10.96 6.59
C LEU A 217 7.49 11.35 5.11
N THR A 218 7.63 10.34 4.25
CA THR A 218 7.75 10.49 2.80
C THR A 218 6.48 10.12 2.05
N GLY A 219 5.60 9.31 2.66
CA GLY A 219 4.36 8.83 2.05
C GLY A 219 3.16 8.90 2.99
N LEU A 220 2.00 9.28 2.46
CA LEU A 220 0.73 9.24 3.17
C LEU A 220 -0.38 8.66 2.27
N ASN A 221 -0.86 7.47 2.62
CA ASN A 221 -1.93 6.78 1.90
C ASN A 221 -3.19 6.76 2.78
N ILE A 222 -4.24 7.42 2.33
CA ILE A 222 -5.55 7.44 3.01
C ILE A 222 -6.54 6.66 2.16
N ILE A 223 -7.00 5.53 2.69
CA ILE A 223 -7.85 4.57 1.98
C ILE A 223 -9.25 4.55 2.60
N GLN A 224 -10.26 4.73 1.75
CA GLN A 224 -11.68 4.75 2.10
C GLN A 224 -11.98 5.59 3.37
N PRO A 225 -11.58 6.87 3.43
CA PRO A 225 -11.91 7.68 4.59
C PRO A 225 -13.43 7.81 4.73
N ASP A 226 -13.91 7.76 5.96
CA ASP A 226 -15.32 8.00 6.33
C ASP A 226 -15.71 9.50 6.18
N VAL A 227 -14.75 10.33 5.74
CA VAL A 227 -14.89 11.79 5.58
C VAL A 227 -14.36 12.24 4.22
N SER A 228 -14.97 13.29 3.68
CA SER A 228 -14.44 13.96 2.49
C SER A 228 -13.08 14.60 2.78
N ILE A 229 -12.18 14.57 1.79
CA ILE A 229 -10.89 15.22 1.88
C ILE A 229 -11.09 16.71 1.60
N THR A 230 -10.90 17.55 2.62
CA THR A 230 -11.10 19.00 2.55
C THR A 230 -9.82 19.73 2.93
N PRO A 231 -9.69 21.04 2.64
CA PRO A 231 -8.52 21.82 3.07
C PRO A 231 -8.27 21.72 4.59
N LYS A 232 -9.34 21.67 5.39
CA LYS A 232 -9.24 21.54 6.84
C LYS A 232 -8.64 20.20 7.28
N VAL A 233 -8.97 19.11 6.58
CA VAL A 233 -8.45 17.76 6.88
C VAL A 233 -6.96 17.68 6.57
N LEU A 234 -6.52 18.31 5.48
CA LEU A 234 -5.11 18.29 5.03
C LEU A 234 -4.26 19.42 5.65
N ASN A 235 -4.82 20.21 6.55
CA ASN A 235 -4.13 21.32 7.19
C ASN A 235 -2.92 20.84 8.02
N GLY A 236 -1.75 21.40 7.77
CA GLY A 236 -0.49 21.05 8.40
C GLY A 236 0.41 20.17 7.53
N LEU A 237 -0.11 19.55 6.46
CA LEU A 237 0.72 18.78 5.53
C LEU A 237 1.75 19.66 4.80
N GLU A 238 1.53 20.98 4.72
CA GLU A 238 2.49 21.93 4.16
C GLU A 238 3.81 22.01 4.94
N ASN A 239 3.79 21.62 6.22
CA ASN A 239 4.97 21.62 7.08
C ASN A 239 5.84 20.36 6.88
N LEU A 240 5.31 19.34 6.21
CA LEU A 240 5.99 18.07 5.98
C LEU A 240 6.92 18.16 4.77
N SER A 241 8.05 18.85 4.94
CA SER A 241 9.03 19.10 3.88
C SER A 241 9.57 17.85 3.16
N SER A 242 9.48 16.68 3.80
CA SER A 242 9.91 15.38 3.25
C SER A 242 8.79 14.60 2.57
N LEU A 243 7.53 15.02 2.67
CA LEU A 243 6.42 14.32 2.04
C LEU A 243 6.58 14.40 0.51
N ARG A 244 6.55 13.25 -0.17
CA ARG A 244 6.76 13.16 -1.63
C ARG A 244 5.61 12.45 -2.32
N SER A 245 4.95 11.52 -1.62
CA SER A 245 3.86 10.72 -2.18
C SER A 245 2.61 10.83 -1.34
N ILE A 246 1.47 11.02 -2.00
CA ILE A 246 0.15 10.93 -1.37
C ILE A 246 -0.74 10.02 -2.20
N SER A 247 -1.49 9.16 -1.51
CA SER A 247 -2.56 8.36 -2.12
C SER A 247 -3.88 8.69 -1.45
N PHE A 248 -4.90 9.00 -2.25
CA PHE A 248 -6.27 9.19 -1.78
C PHE A 248 -7.20 8.22 -2.49
N ASP A 249 -7.77 7.31 -1.74
CA ASP A 249 -8.89 6.49 -2.19
C ASP A 249 -10.17 6.95 -1.47
N ALA A 250 -10.63 8.14 -1.83
CA ALA A 250 -11.72 8.85 -1.15
C ALA A 250 -12.82 9.23 -2.13
N GLU A 251 -14.08 9.20 -1.69
CA GLU A 251 -15.22 9.53 -2.56
C GLU A 251 -15.17 10.96 -3.12
N ARG A 252 -14.73 11.90 -2.29
CA ARG A 252 -14.70 13.32 -2.62
C ARG A 252 -13.42 13.99 -2.13
N ILE A 253 -12.73 14.65 -3.04
CA ILE A 253 -11.64 15.60 -2.78
C ILE A 253 -12.17 16.99 -3.12
N ALA A 254 -12.42 17.79 -2.08
CA ALA A 254 -13.05 19.09 -2.18
C ALA A 254 -12.10 20.17 -2.71
N ASP A 255 -12.69 21.29 -3.15
CA ASP A 255 -11.96 22.47 -3.61
C ASP A 255 -10.97 22.99 -2.56
N GLY A 256 -9.80 23.38 -3.05
CA GLY A 256 -8.63 23.81 -2.31
C GLY A 256 -7.99 22.74 -1.44
N ALA A 257 -8.45 21.48 -1.44
CA ALA A 257 -7.93 20.47 -0.51
C ALA A 257 -6.43 20.27 -0.72
N LEU A 258 -6.00 20.20 -1.98
CA LEU A 258 -4.62 19.90 -2.34
C LEU A 258 -3.65 21.10 -2.19
N LYS A 259 -4.14 22.27 -1.76
CA LYS A 259 -3.29 23.47 -1.57
C LYS A 259 -2.18 23.26 -0.53
N HIS A 260 -2.43 22.41 0.46
CA HIS A 260 -1.49 22.10 1.54
C HIS A 260 -0.41 21.09 1.11
N VAL A 261 -0.51 20.49 -0.07
CA VAL A 261 0.38 19.41 -0.53
C VAL A 261 1.05 19.75 -1.88
N LYS A 262 1.23 21.04 -2.17
CA LYS A 262 1.80 21.55 -3.44
C LYS A 262 3.20 21.00 -3.83
N HIS A 263 3.94 20.46 -2.86
CA HIS A 263 5.32 20.00 -3.02
C HIS A 263 5.44 18.49 -3.28
N ILE A 264 4.32 17.75 -3.31
CA ILE A 264 4.35 16.31 -3.60
C ILE A 264 4.77 16.05 -5.05
N GLN A 265 5.42 14.92 -5.26
CA GLN A 265 5.91 14.46 -6.56
C GLN A 265 5.01 13.37 -7.14
N THR A 266 4.36 12.60 -6.28
CA THR A 266 3.47 11.50 -6.67
C THR A 266 2.10 11.68 -6.04
N LEU A 267 1.06 11.62 -6.87
CA LEU A 267 -0.34 11.58 -6.45
C LEU A 267 -0.97 10.30 -6.99
N ILE A 268 -1.56 9.50 -6.12
CA ILE A 268 -2.32 8.30 -6.48
C ILE A 268 -3.78 8.54 -6.13
N LEU A 269 -4.67 8.28 -7.08
CA LEU A 269 -6.12 8.39 -6.91
C LEU A 269 -6.75 6.99 -6.99
N GLY A 270 -7.52 6.65 -5.96
CA GLY A 270 -8.12 5.33 -5.81
C GLY A 270 -9.48 5.17 -6.49
N SER A 271 -10.01 3.95 -6.43
CA SER A 271 -11.24 3.53 -7.10
C SER A 271 -12.52 4.15 -6.54
N TYR A 272 -12.52 4.66 -5.31
CA TYR A 272 -13.70 5.26 -4.71
C TYR A 272 -13.95 6.69 -5.17
N LEU A 273 -13.00 7.31 -5.88
CA LEU A 273 -13.11 8.69 -6.31
C LEU A 273 -14.33 8.92 -7.21
N ARG A 274 -15.19 9.87 -6.83
CA ARG A 274 -16.34 10.32 -7.62
C ARG A 274 -16.27 11.80 -7.98
N MET A 275 -15.69 12.60 -7.09
CA MET A 275 -15.55 14.04 -7.27
C MET A 275 -14.14 14.49 -6.89
N LEU A 276 -13.51 15.20 -7.81
CA LEU A 276 -12.21 15.83 -7.62
C LEU A 276 -12.30 17.24 -8.17
N ASP A 277 -12.04 18.21 -7.32
CA ASP A 277 -11.78 19.55 -7.81
C ASP A 277 -10.42 19.60 -8.52
N THR A 278 -10.45 20.05 -9.76
CA THR A 278 -9.27 20.08 -10.64
C THR A 278 -8.52 21.39 -10.58
N GLU A 279 -9.13 22.47 -10.06
CA GLU A 279 -8.40 23.70 -9.76
C GLU A 279 -7.30 23.41 -8.72
N SER A 280 -7.63 22.57 -7.73
CA SER A 280 -6.68 22.04 -6.76
C SER A 280 -5.50 21.28 -7.37
N LEU A 281 -5.68 20.57 -8.50
CA LEU A 281 -4.59 19.85 -9.18
C LEU A 281 -3.59 20.81 -9.82
N ASN A 282 -4.03 21.98 -10.29
CA ASN A 282 -3.15 22.99 -10.87
C ASN A 282 -2.18 23.59 -9.85
N LEU A 283 -2.50 23.49 -8.55
CA LEU A 283 -1.62 23.92 -7.46
C LEU A 283 -0.44 22.95 -7.23
N LEU A 284 -0.51 21.72 -7.75
CA LEU A 284 0.52 20.69 -7.61
C LEU A 284 1.65 20.89 -8.63
N THR A 285 2.37 22.00 -8.52
CA THR A 285 3.41 22.38 -9.49
C THR A 285 4.59 21.41 -9.53
N SER A 286 4.85 20.71 -8.41
CA SER A 286 5.94 19.73 -8.27
C SER A 286 5.56 18.31 -8.68
N LEU A 287 4.31 18.09 -9.09
CA LEU A 287 3.82 16.76 -9.45
C LEU A 287 4.53 16.23 -10.69
N LYS A 288 5.18 15.09 -10.54
CA LYS A 288 5.89 14.36 -11.60
C LYS A 288 5.15 13.09 -12.02
N GLN A 289 4.41 12.50 -11.10
CA GLN A 289 3.67 11.27 -11.32
C GLN A 289 2.22 11.41 -10.84
N LEU A 290 1.29 11.10 -11.74
CA LEU A 290 -0.13 10.94 -11.44
C LEU A 290 -0.55 9.51 -11.76
N ASP A 291 -0.99 8.76 -10.75
CA ASP A 291 -1.51 7.41 -10.92
C ASP A 291 -3.03 7.40 -10.75
N VAL A 292 -3.74 7.12 -11.83
CA VAL A 292 -5.20 7.01 -11.90
C VAL A 292 -5.63 5.62 -12.37
N ARG A 293 -4.76 4.62 -12.29
CA ARG A 293 -5.04 3.24 -12.74
C ARG A 293 -6.27 2.63 -12.10
N TYR A 294 -6.57 3.04 -10.88
CA TYR A 294 -7.69 2.50 -10.10
C TYR A 294 -8.97 3.33 -10.25
N VAL A 295 -8.91 4.52 -10.85
CA VAL A 295 -10.07 5.42 -10.98
C VAL A 295 -11.04 4.88 -12.03
N GLN A 296 -12.31 4.74 -11.65
CA GLN A 296 -13.39 4.38 -12.55
C GLN A 296 -13.98 5.63 -13.21
N PHE A 297 -13.47 6.00 -14.39
CA PHE A 297 -13.89 7.22 -15.12
C PHE A 297 -15.40 7.31 -15.37
N SER A 298 -16.06 6.17 -15.60
CA SER A 298 -17.51 6.09 -15.80
C SER A 298 -18.34 6.46 -14.55
N THR A 299 -17.74 6.42 -13.36
CA THR A 299 -18.39 6.77 -12.08
C THR A 299 -18.05 8.18 -11.59
N LEU A 300 -17.08 8.84 -12.23
CA LEU A 300 -16.76 10.23 -11.95
C LEU A 300 -17.91 11.14 -12.39
N GLN A 301 -18.09 12.26 -11.69
CA GLN A 301 -18.98 13.30 -12.18
C GLN A 301 -18.46 13.85 -13.52
N ALA A 302 -19.37 14.17 -14.44
CA ALA A 302 -19.02 14.57 -15.81
C ALA A 302 -18.04 15.76 -15.87
N ASN A 303 -18.18 16.73 -14.94
CA ASN A 303 -17.24 17.84 -14.82
C ASN A 303 -15.86 17.39 -14.33
N THR A 304 -15.81 16.43 -13.40
CA THR A 304 -14.59 15.89 -12.80
C THR A 304 -13.80 15.10 -13.83
N SER A 305 -14.45 14.17 -14.54
CA SER A 305 -13.78 13.33 -15.54
C SER A 305 -13.22 14.17 -16.67
N CYS A 306 -13.98 15.13 -17.18
CA CYS A 306 -13.53 16.00 -18.25
C CYS A 306 -12.35 16.88 -17.82
N ALA A 307 -12.44 17.50 -16.65
CA ALA A 307 -11.39 18.38 -16.17
C ALA A 307 -10.11 17.61 -15.79
N LEU A 308 -10.24 16.37 -15.30
CA LEU A 308 -9.09 15.49 -15.07
C LEU A 308 -8.39 15.14 -16.39
N ALA A 309 -9.17 14.84 -17.45
CA ALA A 309 -8.61 14.57 -18.77
C ALA A 309 -7.87 15.78 -19.35
N ASP A 310 -8.47 16.97 -19.25
CA ASP A 310 -7.83 18.21 -19.67
C ASP A 310 -6.56 18.52 -18.87
N TYR A 311 -6.57 18.31 -17.55
CA TYR A 311 -5.37 18.42 -16.71
C TYR A 311 -4.25 17.48 -17.19
N ILE A 312 -4.57 16.20 -17.39
CA ILE A 312 -3.62 15.19 -17.87
C ILE A 312 -3.03 15.58 -19.22
N ASN A 313 -3.87 15.99 -20.17
CA ASN A 313 -3.43 16.43 -21.50
C ASN A 313 -2.42 17.58 -21.40
N ARG A 314 -2.77 18.63 -20.65
CA ARG A 314 -1.91 19.83 -20.50
C ARG A 314 -0.61 19.53 -19.77
N ARG A 315 -0.65 18.77 -18.68
CA ARG A 315 0.52 18.51 -17.83
C ARG A 315 1.47 17.47 -18.40
N ARG A 316 0.99 16.53 -19.20
CA ARG A 316 1.86 15.55 -19.84
C ARG A 316 2.86 16.18 -20.79
N MET A 317 2.45 17.20 -21.54
CA MET A 317 3.35 17.99 -22.39
C MET A 317 4.46 18.69 -21.59
N LEU A 318 4.31 18.79 -20.26
CA LEU A 318 5.27 19.34 -19.31
C LEU A 318 6.05 18.26 -18.53
N GLY A 319 6.03 17.01 -19.00
CA GLY A 319 6.79 15.91 -18.41
C GLY A 319 6.09 15.17 -17.25
N LEU A 320 4.78 15.37 -17.05
CA LEU A 320 4.01 14.55 -16.11
C LEU A 320 3.91 13.10 -16.63
N THR A 321 4.38 12.14 -15.85
CA THR A 321 4.12 10.71 -16.07
C THR A 321 2.75 10.36 -15.54
N VAL A 322 1.90 9.78 -16.39
CA VAL A 322 0.53 9.40 -16.02
C VAL A 322 0.35 7.90 -16.20
N TYR A 323 -0.17 7.24 -15.17
CA TYR A 323 -0.56 5.83 -15.23
C TYR A 323 -2.08 5.73 -15.33
N LEU A 324 -2.56 5.17 -16.43
CA LEU A 324 -3.97 5.05 -16.77
C LEU A 324 -4.48 3.60 -16.59
N PRO A 325 -5.78 3.39 -16.36
CA PRO A 325 -6.36 2.05 -16.32
C PRO A 325 -6.02 1.24 -17.58
N ASN A 326 -5.57 0.00 -17.39
CA ASN A 326 -5.18 -0.88 -18.50
C ASN A 326 -6.39 -1.38 -19.30
N GLU A 327 -7.59 -1.42 -18.69
CA GLU A 327 -8.79 -1.95 -19.30
C GLU A 327 -9.85 -0.87 -19.44
N ASN A 328 -10.47 -0.80 -20.61
CA ASN A 328 -11.61 0.08 -20.90
C ASN A 328 -12.79 -0.75 -21.41
N ILE A 329 -13.37 -1.57 -20.52
CA ILE A 329 -14.45 -2.50 -20.86
C ILE A 329 -15.67 -1.76 -21.42
N ASP A 330 -15.96 -0.56 -20.90
CA ASP A 330 -17.13 0.23 -21.27
C ASP A 330 -16.88 1.15 -22.49
N CYS A 331 -15.67 1.14 -23.06
CA CYS A 331 -15.23 2.09 -24.08
C CYS A 331 -15.55 3.56 -23.71
N ASP A 332 -15.28 3.94 -22.47
CA ASP A 332 -15.44 5.30 -22.00
C ASP A 332 -14.61 6.27 -22.86
N CYS A 333 -15.27 7.26 -23.47
CA CYS A 333 -14.65 8.16 -24.43
C CYS A 333 -13.49 8.98 -23.85
N ILE A 334 -13.53 9.30 -22.55
CA ILE A 334 -12.45 10.02 -21.88
C ILE A 334 -11.24 9.10 -21.77
N LEU A 335 -11.44 7.85 -21.35
CA LEU A 335 -10.35 6.89 -21.24
C LEU A 335 -9.79 6.52 -22.62
N VAL A 336 -10.61 6.38 -23.67
CA VAL A 336 -10.13 6.19 -25.04
C VAL A 336 -9.27 7.38 -25.48
N PHE A 337 -9.73 8.62 -25.24
CA PHE A 337 -8.96 9.83 -25.52
C PHE A 337 -7.60 9.82 -24.80
N LEU A 338 -7.60 9.54 -23.49
CA LEU A 338 -6.39 9.51 -22.68
C LEU A 338 -5.41 8.40 -23.12
N ASN A 339 -5.90 7.18 -23.37
CA ASN A 339 -5.08 6.07 -23.83
C ASN A 339 -4.52 6.29 -25.24
N THR A 340 -5.28 6.92 -26.14
CA THR A 340 -4.76 7.27 -27.48
C THR A 340 -3.65 8.31 -27.41
N MET A 341 -3.64 9.14 -26.36
CA MET A 341 -2.50 10.00 -26.13
C MET A 341 -1.32 9.19 -25.61
N VAL A 342 -1.52 8.27 -24.65
CA VAL A 342 -0.44 7.56 -23.92
C VAL A 342 0.23 6.46 -24.73
N ASP A 343 -0.54 5.78 -25.55
CA ASP A 343 -0.15 4.55 -26.24
C ASP A 343 -0.27 4.70 -27.76
N ASP A 344 0.26 3.74 -28.51
CA ASP A 344 0.28 3.74 -29.99
C ASP A 344 -1.11 3.53 -30.64
N GLY A 345 -2.18 3.57 -29.84
CA GLY A 345 -3.57 3.52 -30.31
C GLY A 345 -4.18 2.13 -30.42
N GLU A 346 -3.54 1.06 -29.93
CA GLU A 346 -4.13 -0.30 -29.98
C GLU A 346 -5.50 -0.39 -29.27
N GLN A 347 -5.67 0.32 -28.15
CA GLN A 347 -6.96 0.35 -27.46
C GLN A 347 -8.06 1.04 -28.28
N LEU A 348 -7.69 1.99 -29.12
CA LEU A 348 -8.62 2.67 -30.02
C LEU A 348 -9.24 1.64 -30.97
N ILE A 349 -8.44 0.71 -31.51
CA ILE A 349 -8.89 -0.33 -32.46
C ILE A 349 -9.99 -1.20 -31.85
N ARG A 350 -9.88 -1.54 -30.55
CA ARG A 350 -10.90 -2.35 -29.86
C ARG A 350 -12.24 -1.64 -29.68
N CYS A 351 -12.24 -0.31 -29.53
CA CYS A 351 -13.46 0.49 -29.36
C CYS A 351 -13.98 1.10 -30.68
N GLN A 352 -13.19 1.08 -31.76
CA GLN A 352 -13.48 1.73 -33.03
C GLN A 352 -14.66 1.13 -33.79
N SER A 353 -14.98 -0.16 -33.64
CA SER A 353 -16.05 -0.79 -34.43
C SER A 353 -17.47 -0.35 -34.05
N THR A 354 -17.67 0.30 -32.90
CA THR A 354 -19.01 0.62 -32.39
C THR A 354 -19.17 2.00 -31.72
N ASN A 355 -18.09 2.72 -31.39
CA ASN A 355 -18.20 3.86 -30.46
C ASN A 355 -17.60 5.21 -30.91
N ASN A 356 -16.96 5.33 -32.07
CA ASN A 356 -16.42 6.63 -32.53
C ASN A 356 -17.51 7.72 -32.60
N ASP A 357 -18.69 7.39 -33.12
CA ASP A 357 -19.81 8.33 -33.21
C ASP A 357 -20.29 8.82 -31.84
N ARG A 358 -20.20 7.98 -30.80
CA ARG A 358 -20.60 8.37 -29.44
C ARG A 358 -19.63 9.40 -28.84
N CYS A 359 -18.35 9.28 -29.14
CA CYS A 359 -17.33 10.16 -28.59
C CYS A 359 -17.30 11.54 -29.25
N LEU A 360 -17.78 11.66 -30.50
CA LEU A 360 -18.01 12.96 -31.15
C LEU A 360 -18.97 13.86 -30.35
N PHE A 361 -19.98 13.26 -29.72
CA PHE A 361 -20.96 13.97 -28.89
C PHE A 361 -20.61 13.95 -27.41
N SER A 362 -19.35 13.68 -27.06
CA SER A 362 -18.91 13.75 -25.67
C SER A 362 -19.21 15.13 -25.09
N SER A 363 -19.76 15.17 -23.88
CA SER A 363 -19.98 16.41 -23.12
C SER A 363 -18.67 17.07 -22.70
N CYS A 364 -17.53 16.39 -22.88
CA CYS A 364 -16.22 16.93 -22.62
C CYS A 364 -15.62 17.58 -23.87
N PRO A 365 -15.47 18.93 -23.91
CA PRO A 365 -15.07 19.65 -25.13
C PRO A 365 -13.73 19.19 -25.72
N ILE A 366 -12.75 18.88 -24.87
CA ILE A 366 -11.43 18.44 -25.35
C ILE A 366 -11.48 17.07 -26.03
N VAL A 367 -12.39 16.20 -25.56
CA VAL A 367 -12.60 14.87 -26.13
C VAL A 367 -13.33 14.98 -27.46
N SER A 368 -14.44 15.72 -27.50
CA SER A 368 -15.19 15.91 -28.75
C SER A 368 -14.37 16.62 -29.83
N GLU A 369 -13.59 17.64 -29.46
CA GLU A 369 -12.68 18.33 -30.40
C GLU A 369 -11.61 17.37 -30.96
N TYR A 370 -11.04 16.51 -30.12
CA TYR A 370 -10.06 15.50 -30.55
C TYR A 370 -10.65 14.54 -31.59
N PHE A 371 -11.82 13.97 -31.29
CA PHE A 371 -12.47 13.01 -32.19
C PHE A 371 -12.98 13.67 -33.48
N ASN A 372 -13.47 14.91 -33.43
CA ASN A 372 -13.88 15.65 -34.61
C ASN A 372 -12.70 15.88 -35.57
N ARG A 373 -11.52 16.25 -35.05
CA ARG A 373 -10.29 16.36 -35.85
C ARG A 373 -9.90 15.04 -36.50
N LYS A 374 -9.93 13.95 -35.72
CA LYS A 374 -9.62 12.60 -36.24
C LYS A 374 -10.58 12.16 -37.33
N GLN A 375 -11.87 12.50 -37.25
CA GLN A 375 -12.83 12.19 -38.30
C GLN A 375 -12.51 12.90 -39.61
N ILE A 376 -12.22 14.21 -39.55
CA ILE A 376 -11.82 15.01 -40.71
C ILE A 376 -10.57 14.42 -41.38
N ASP A 377 -9.58 14.00 -40.59
CA ASP A 377 -8.36 13.37 -41.12
C ASP A 377 -8.65 12.07 -41.91
N HIS A 378 -9.61 11.26 -41.45
CA HIS A 378 -10.01 10.04 -42.15
C HIS A 378 -10.77 10.32 -43.46
N GLU A 379 -11.63 11.34 -43.48
CA GLU A 379 -12.36 11.75 -44.68
C GLU A 379 -11.41 12.26 -45.78
N ILE A 380 -10.37 13.02 -45.42
CA ILE A 380 -9.37 13.52 -46.38
C ILE A 380 -8.59 12.36 -47.03
N ILE A 381 -8.28 11.30 -46.27
CA ILE A 381 -7.56 10.14 -46.82
C ILE A 381 -8.43 9.38 -47.82
N GLN A 382 -9.74 9.24 -47.57
CA GLN A 382 -10.65 8.56 -48.50
C GLN A 382 -10.86 9.32 -49.81
N VAL A 383 -10.93 10.65 -49.78
CA VAL A 383 -11.15 11.47 -50.99
C VAL A 383 -9.92 11.50 -51.91
N ASN A 384 -8.72 11.37 -51.35
CA ASN A 384 -7.46 11.44 -52.11
C ASN A 384 -6.87 10.08 -52.49
N THR A 385 -7.58 8.97 -52.26
CA THR A 385 -7.18 7.67 -52.81
C THR A 385 -7.80 7.56 -54.22
N PRO A 386 -7.07 7.88 -55.31
CA PRO A 386 -7.62 7.76 -56.65
C PRO A 386 -8.13 6.33 -56.82
N ALA A 387 -9.40 6.20 -57.22
CA ALA A 387 -10.00 4.93 -57.57
C ALA A 387 -9.12 4.28 -58.65
N LEU A 388 -8.20 3.42 -58.24
CA LEU A 388 -7.46 2.56 -59.13
C LEU A 388 -8.52 1.62 -59.68
N LEU A 389 -9.02 1.94 -60.88
CA LEU A 389 -9.89 1.08 -61.67
C LEU A 389 -9.13 -0.22 -61.91
N THR A 390 -9.23 -1.17 -60.99
CA THR A 390 -8.83 -2.55 -61.24
C THR A 390 -9.78 -3.10 -62.29
N PRO A 391 -9.30 -3.45 -63.50
CA PRO A 391 -10.15 -4.08 -64.50
C PRO A 391 -10.62 -5.42 -63.94
N SER A 392 -11.94 -5.63 -64.01
CA SER A 392 -12.60 -6.90 -63.73
C SER A 392 -12.04 -7.97 -64.66
N ILE A 393 -11.06 -8.74 -64.17
CA ILE A 393 -10.63 -9.99 -64.77
C ILE A 393 -11.38 -11.08 -64.03
N ALA A 394 -12.30 -11.73 -64.75
CA ALA A 394 -13.06 -12.88 -64.28
C ALA A 394 -12.10 -13.95 -63.73
N SER A 395 -12.38 -14.41 -62.52
CA SER A 395 -11.69 -15.53 -61.90
C SER A 395 -11.89 -16.80 -62.72
N PRO A 396 -10.83 -17.52 -63.15
CA PRO A 396 -10.99 -18.91 -63.52
C PRO A 396 -11.15 -19.74 -62.24
N VAL A 397 -12.10 -20.67 -62.29
CA VAL A 397 -12.26 -21.77 -61.34
C VAL A 397 -10.95 -22.55 -61.31
N VAL A 398 -10.28 -22.59 -60.15
CA VAL A 398 -9.15 -23.48 -59.90
C VAL A 398 -9.47 -24.29 -58.66
N ASP A 399 -9.55 -25.60 -58.87
CA ASP A 399 -9.70 -26.64 -57.85
C ASP A 399 -8.61 -26.53 -56.80
N PHE A 400 -9.02 -26.54 -55.53
CA PHE A 400 -8.14 -26.73 -54.39
C PHE A 400 -7.80 -28.22 -54.29
N ASN A 401 -6.56 -28.58 -54.58
CA ASN A 401 -5.97 -29.84 -54.15
C ASN A 401 -4.88 -29.52 -53.12
N GLU A 402 -5.04 -30.06 -51.92
CA GLU A 402 -4.03 -30.08 -50.86
C GLU A 402 -2.77 -30.80 -51.32
N GLN A 403 -1.61 -30.12 -51.32
CA GLN A 403 -0.34 -30.69 -50.85
C GLN A 403 0.82 -29.67 -50.90
N ASP A 404 1.59 -29.71 -49.82
CA ASP A 404 2.99 -29.29 -49.67
C ASP A 404 3.34 -27.79 -49.64
N SER A 405 3.56 -27.31 -48.40
CA SER A 405 4.23 -26.05 -48.08
C SER A 405 5.72 -26.29 -47.80
N PRO A 406 6.62 -25.51 -48.43
CA PRO A 406 7.93 -25.30 -47.85
C PRO A 406 8.39 -23.82 -47.85
N TYR A 407 9.03 -23.45 -46.73
CA TYR A 407 9.99 -22.35 -46.52
C TYR A 407 9.55 -20.88 -46.71
N TYR A 408 9.45 -20.16 -45.58
CA TYR A 408 9.72 -18.72 -45.50
C TYR A 408 11.23 -18.49 -45.30
N LEU A 409 11.77 -17.51 -46.03
CA LEU A 409 13.15 -17.00 -45.86
C LEU A 409 13.09 -15.61 -45.21
N ASP A 410 13.83 -15.48 -44.11
CA ASP A 410 14.06 -14.27 -43.32
C ASP A 410 14.49 -13.05 -44.15
N SER A 411 13.85 -11.90 -43.90
CA SER A 411 14.42 -10.59 -44.17
C SER A 411 15.01 -10.01 -42.88
N LYS A 412 16.33 -9.87 -42.85
CA LYS A 412 17.14 -9.30 -41.79
C LYS A 412 16.77 -7.83 -41.51
N GLU A 413 16.43 -7.53 -40.26
CA GLU A 413 16.51 -6.18 -39.69
C GLU A 413 17.95 -5.90 -39.23
N GLU A 414 18.56 -4.86 -39.79
CA GLU A 414 19.77 -4.24 -39.26
C GLU A 414 19.45 -3.52 -37.94
N ARG A 415 19.83 -4.16 -36.83
CA ARG A 415 19.88 -3.54 -35.50
C ARG A 415 21.16 -2.73 -35.37
N THR A 416 21.06 -1.41 -35.40
CA THR A 416 22.13 -0.49 -35.01
C THR A 416 22.33 -0.58 -33.49
N THR A 417 23.34 -1.34 -33.06
CA THR A 417 23.81 -1.37 -31.67
C THR A 417 24.63 -0.11 -31.37
N VAL A 418 24.08 0.79 -30.55
CA VAL A 418 24.87 1.85 -29.91
C VAL A 418 25.58 1.24 -28.70
N SER A 419 26.86 0.93 -28.86
CA SER A 419 27.76 0.56 -27.76
C SER A 419 28.19 1.83 -27.02
N ILE A 420 27.69 2.04 -25.81
CA ILE A 420 28.24 3.04 -24.88
C ILE A 420 29.46 2.39 -24.22
N ILE A 421 30.65 2.85 -24.64
CA ILE A 421 31.92 2.55 -23.98
C ILE A 421 32.01 3.47 -22.76
N MET A 422 31.93 2.91 -21.56
CA MET A 422 32.32 3.62 -20.35
C MET A 422 33.86 3.61 -20.28
N GLU A 423 34.46 4.78 -20.50
CA GLU A 423 35.86 5.01 -20.14
C GLU A 423 36.00 5.05 -18.60
N PRO A 424 37.08 4.46 -18.06
CA PRO A 424 37.37 4.50 -16.63
C PRO A 424 37.89 5.88 -16.24
N SER A 425 37.18 6.56 -15.34
CA SER A 425 37.66 7.79 -14.74
C SER A 425 38.87 7.52 -13.86
N ILE A 426 39.96 8.16 -14.26
CA ILE A 426 41.28 8.25 -13.66
C ILE A 426 41.20 8.79 -12.23
N TYR A 427 41.98 8.18 -11.34
CA TYR A 427 42.31 8.67 -10.02
C TYR A 427 43.13 9.96 -10.14
N ASP A 428 42.67 11.04 -9.50
CA ASP A 428 43.55 12.14 -9.10
C ASP A 428 43.78 12.06 -7.59
N GLU A 429 45.06 11.94 -7.27
CA GLU A 429 45.69 12.07 -5.96
C GLU A 429 45.70 13.55 -5.50
N ASP A 430 46.12 13.74 -4.25
CA ASP A 430 46.45 15.00 -3.56
C ASP A 430 45.29 15.80 -2.92
N GLU A 431 45.21 15.72 -1.59
CA GLU A 431 45.60 16.86 -0.73
C GLU A 431 45.71 16.46 0.76
N THR A 432 46.95 16.33 1.21
CA THR A 432 47.53 16.85 2.47
C THR A 432 46.84 16.61 3.83
N LEU A 433 47.46 15.72 4.62
CA LEU A 433 47.50 15.77 6.10
C LEU A 433 48.20 17.06 6.59
N PRO A 434 47.88 17.48 7.83
CA PRO A 434 48.95 17.87 8.75
C PRO A 434 48.96 16.97 10.00
N THR A 435 50.10 16.31 10.14
CA THR A 435 50.60 15.66 11.33
C THR A 435 50.83 16.69 12.43
N THR A 436 50.24 16.51 13.61
CA THR A 436 50.77 17.11 14.84
C THR A 436 50.84 16.07 15.95
N THR A 437 52.07 15.68 16.19
CA THR A 437 52.60 14.87 17.29
C THR A 437 52.64 15.72 18.56
N SER A 438 52.04 15.26 19.65
CA SER A 438 52.50 15.56 21.02
C SER A 438 51.87 14.65 22.08
N ILE A 439 52.67 13.68 22.53
CA ILE A 439 52.69 13.08 23.88
C ILE A 439 53.92 13.74 24.56
N PRO A 440 54.02 14.04 25.89
CA PRO A 440 53.57 13.24 27.03
C PRO A 440 53.00 14.02 28.25
N ALA A 441 52.36 13.30 29.18
CA ALA A 441 52.77 13.29 30.59
C ALA A 441 51.91 12.33 31.41
N THR A 442 52.60 11.31 31.92
CA THR A 442 52.17 10.37 32.94
C THR A 442 52.28 11.04 34.30
N THR A 443 51.23 11.04 35.11
CA THR A 443 51.36 11.24 36.56
C THR A 443 50.45 10.28 37.31
N THR A 444 51.09 9.32 37.95
CA THR A 444 50.53 8.35 38.89
C THR A 444 50.63 8.95 40.30
N THR A 445 49.53 9.04 41.05
CA THR A 445 49.61 9.16 42.52
C THR A 445 48.46 8.41 43.20
N ILE A 446 48.81 7.81 44.33
CA ILE A 446 48.20 6.70 45.04
C ILE A 446 47.60 7.19 46.38
N ILE A 447 46.39 6.71 46.72
CA ILE A 447 45.78 6.40 48.06
C ILE A 447 45.50 7.54 49.10
N ALA A 448 44.19 7.83 49.25
CA ALA A 448 43.28 7.77 50.44
C ALA A 448 43.58 8.51 51.78
N PRO A 449 42.68 8.46 52.79
CA PRO A 449 41.22 8.74 52.84
C PRO A 449 40.89 9.78 53.95
N PHE A 450 39.73 10.47 53.94
CA PHE A 450 39.12 10.96 55.20
C PHE A 450 37.62 11.23 55.07
N LEU A 451 36.87 10.71 56.05
CA LEU A 451 35.48 11.01 56.38
C LEU A 451 35.29 12.51 56.69
N THR A 452 34.13 13.07 56.31
CA THR A 452 33.06 13.59 57.20
C THR A 452 32.02 14.37 56.39
N ASP A 453 30.76 13.91 56.43
CA ASP A 453 29.54 14.73 56.43
C ASP A 453 29.50 15.60 57.73
N PRO A 454 28.63 16.62 57.89
CA PRO A 454 27.45 16.99 57.11
C PRO A 454 27.32 18.52 56.84
N GLU A 455 26.17 18.93 56.30
CA GLU A 455 25.47 20.23 56.43
C GLU A 455 25.20 20.99 55.11
N GLU A 456 23.95 20.79 54.65
CA GLU A 456 23.10 21.78 53.97
C GLU A 456 23.02 23.12 54.76
N PRO A 457 22.69 24.29 54.14
CA PRO A 457 21.52 24.42 53.27
C PRO A 457 21.62 25.32 52.02
N SER A 458 20.81 24.89 51.07
CA SER A 458 20.18 25.57 49.95
C SER A 458 19.98 27.08 50.06
N LYS A 459 20.33 27.79 48.97
CA LYS A 459 19.54 28.87 48.37
C LYS A 459 19.89 28.93 46.88
N ASP A 460 18.96 28.55 46.01
CA ASP A 460 18.90 29.10 44.66
C ASP A 460 17.51 28.98 44.02
N PHE A 461 17.11 30.12 43.49
CA PHE A 461 16.23 30.39 42.35
C PHE A 461 14.98 29.54 42.11
N SER A 462 13.88 30.14 42.53
CA SER A 462 12.52 30.03 42.02
C SER A 462 12.41 30.09 40.48
N THR A 463 11.87 29.01 39.90
CA THR A 463 11.14 28.99 38.63
C THR A 463 9.77 28.31 38.83
N PRO A 464 8.73 28.69 38.07
CA PRO A 464 7.35 28.47 38.48
C PRO A 464 6.87 27.02 38.33
N LEU A 465 6.01 26.66 39.28
CA LEU A 465 5.38 25.39 39.52
C LEU A 465 4.45 24.98 38.36
N MET A 466 4.89 24.07 37.48
CA MET A 466 3.96 23.25 36.68
C MET A 466 3.48 22.09 37.55
N LYS A 467 2.16 22.07 37.78
CA LYS A 467 1.40 21.07 38.52
C LYS A 467 1.62 19.68 37.90
N ARG A 468 2.50 18.88 38.51
CA ARG A 468 2.56 17.42 38.27
C ARG A 468 1.23 16.82 38.69
N LEU A 469 0.47 16.30 37.73
CA LEU A 469 -0.60 15.34 38.01
C LEU A 469 0.06 14.02 38.40
N ASN A 470 0.07 13.73 39.70
CA ASN A 470 0.30 12.39 40.21
C ASN A 470 -0.81 11.49 39.64
N PHE A 471 -0.46 10.59 38.72
CA PHE A 471 -1.30 9.46 38.40
C PHE A 471 -1.15 8.43 39.51
N GLU A 472 -2.05 8.49 40.50
CA GLU A 472 -2.37 7.32 41.32
C GLU A 472 -2.87 6.22 40.37
N SER A 473 -2.07 5.17 40.25
CA SER A 473 -2.47 3.91 39.61
C SER A 473 -3.57 3.26 40.45
N LYS A 474 -4.82 3.66 40.23
CA LYS A 474 -5.98 2.88 40.69
C LYS A 474 -6.05 1.59 39.88
N THR A 475 -5.68 0.49 40.52
CA THR A 475 -6.04 -0.87 40.12
C THR A 475 -7.56 -0.95 39.97
N PHE A 476 -8.06 -0.89 38.74
CA PHE A 476 -9.47 -1.14 38.46
C PHE A 476 -9.72 -2.64 38.56
N GLY A 477 -10.38 -3.01 39.65
CA GLY A 477 -10.96 -4.33 39.83
C GLY A 477 -11.95 -4.64 38.70
N SER A 478 -11.73 -5.82 38.11
CA SER A 478 -12.69 -6.66 37.40
C SER A 478 -14.13 -6.49 37.91
N SER A 479 -15.07 -6.51 36.96
CA SER A 479 -16.54 -6.58 37.10
C SER A 479 -17.32 -5.26 37.17
N ASN A 480 -17.22 -4.45 36.12
CA ASN A 480 -18.34 -3.59 35.71
C ASN A 480 -18.78 -4.03 34.32
N TYR A 481 -19.82 -4.85 34.27
CA TYR A 481 -20.56 -5.11 33.03
C TYR A 481 -21.08 -3.77 32.53
N LEU A 482 -20.68 -3.38 31.32
CA LEU A 482 -21.34 -2.35 30.54
C LEU A 482 -22.81 -2.78 30.40
N ILE A 483 -23.69 -2.20 31.22
CA ILE A 483 -25.13 -2.26 31.00
C ILE A 483 -25.35 -1.39 29.76
N VAL A 484 -25.15 -1.99 28.58
CA VAL A 484 -25.58 -1.41 27.32
C VAL A 484 -27.10 -1.33 27.45
N SER A 485 -27.62 -0.11 27.61
CA SER A 485 -29.05 0.13 27.62
C SER A 485 -29.61 -0.35 26.26
N TRP A 486 -30.42 -1.41 26.27
CA TRP A 486 -31.05 -1.96 25.06
C TRP A 486 -32.21 -1.09 24.54
N ILE A 487 -32.57 -0.06 25.29
CA ILE A 487 -33.70 0.84 25.00
C ILE A 487 -33.57 1.52 23.62
N PRO A 488 -32.40 2.06 23.19
CA PRO A 488 -32.27 2.70 21.89
C PRO A 488 -32.46 1.69 20.74
N PHE A 489 -31.95 0.46 20.89
CA PHE A 489 -32.10 -0.60 19.89
C PHE A 489 -33.57 -1.05 19.76
N ALA A 490 -34.28 -1.17 20.88
CA ALA A 490 -35.71 -1.49 20.88
C ALA A 490 -36.55 -0.38 20.21
N ILE A 491 -36.21 0.89 20.42
CA ILE A 491 -36.87 2.03 19.77
C ILE A 491 -36.64 1.99 18.25
N ILE A 492 -35.39 1.80 17.81
CA ILE A 492 -35.06 1.73 16.37
C ILE A 492 -35.78 0.54 15.70
N ALA A 493 -35.77 -0.63 16.34
CA ALA A 493 -36.46 -1.81 15.82
C ALA A 493 -37.97 -1.61 15.71
N SER A 494 -38.59 -0.96 16.71
CA SER A 494 -40.02 -0.62 16.71
C SER A 494 -40.37 0.37 15.59
N CYS A 495 -39.54 1.40 15.38
CA CYS A 495 -39.72 2.35 14.27
C CYS A 495 -39.62 1.66 12.90
N LEU A 496 -38.63 0.79 12.69
CA LEU A 496 -38.48 0.04 11.44
C LEU A 496 -39.69 -0.87 11.19
N PHE A 497 -40.15 -1.59 12.22
CA PHE A 497 -41.32 -2.45 12.12
C PHE A 497 -42.58 -1.66 11.76
N LEU A 498 -42.79 -0.50 12.38
CA LEU A 498 -43.92 0.38 12.08
C LEU A 498 -43.87 0.90 10.63
N THR A 499 -42.70 1.31 10.14
CA THR A 499 -42.55 1.77 8.74
C THR A 499 -42.86 0.67 7.72
N LEU A 500 -42.45 -0.56 8.02
CA LEU A 500 -42.71 -1.71 7.15
C LEU A 500 -44.20 -2.09 7.13
N LEU A 501 -44.87 -2.00 8.29
CA LEU A 501 -46.31 -2.22 8.41
C LEU A 501 -47.11 -1.18 7.62
N ILE A 502 -46.72 0.10 7.71
CA ILE A 502 -47.35 1.19 6.93
C ILE A 502 -47.18 0.94 5.43
N ALA A 503 -45.96 0.60 4.98
CA ALA A 503 -45.69 0.31 3.58
C ALA A 503 -46.52 -0.87 3.05
N MET A 504 -46.67 -1.94 3.85
CA MET A 504 -47.52 -3.09 3.51
C MET A 504 -49.00 -2.70 3.38
N ILE A 505 -49.53 -1.92 4.31
CA ILE A 505 -50.93 -1.47 4.27
C ILE A 505 -51.15 -0.58 3.03
N SER A 506 -50.24 0.34 2.75
CA SER A 506 -50.29 1.18 1.55
C SER A 506 -50.28 0.35 0.26
N TYR A 507 -49.45 -0.70 0.20
CA TYR A 507 -49.40 -1.62 -0.94
C TYR A 507 -50.73 -2.38 -1.13
N ILE A 508 -51.33 -2.90 -0.06
CA ILE A 508 -52.62 -3.61 -0.12
C ILE A 508 -53.73 -2.67 -0.61
N ILE A 509 -53.80 -1.44 -0.09
CA ILE A 509 -54.79 -0.44 -0.52
C ILE A 509 -54.60 -0.07 -1.99
N TYR A 510 -53.34 0.13 -2.41
CA TYR A 510 -53.01 0.42 -3.81
C TYR A 510 -53.46 -0.72 -4.74
N HIS A 511 -53.15 -1.97 -4.38
CA HIS A 511 -53.49 -3.13 -5.18
C HIS A 511 -55.02 -3.35 -5.25
N GLN A 512 -55.74 -3.20 -4.13
CA GLN A 512 -57.20 -3.32 -4.10
C GLN A 512 -57.87 -2.29 -5.03
N ARG A 513 -57.40 -1.04 -5.05
CA ARG A 513 -57.93 -0.01 -5.95
C ARG A 513 -57.72 -0.35 -7.43
N HIS A 514 -56.57 -0.90 -7.80
CA HIS A 514 -56.29 -1.24 -9.19
C HIS A 514 -57.04 -2.49 -9.68
N THR A 515 -57.30 -3.48 -8.82
CA THR A 515 -57.99 -4.71 -9.23
C THR A 515 -59.49 -4.54 -9.50
N VAL A 516 -60.13 -3.50 -8.96
CA VAL A 516 -61.59 -3.29 -9.14
C VAL A 516 -61.91 -2.62 -10.49
N SER A 517 -60.92 -2.03 -11.19
CA SER A 517 -61.15 -1.30 -12.45
C SER A 517 -61.16 -2.18 -13.72
N PHE A 518 -60.92 -3.49 -13.62
CA PHE A 518 -60.87 -4.41 -14.77
C PHE A 518 -62.10 -5.32 -14.90
N LYS A 519 -63.32 -4.76 -14.80
CA LYS A 519 -64.54 -5.52 -15.08
C LYS A 519 -65.33 -4.94 -16.25
N LEU A 520 -65.34 -5.75 -17.32
CA LEU A 520 -66.30 -5.85 -18.44
C LEU A 520 -66.27 -4.76 -19.52
N ILE A 521 -65.44 -5.01 -20.55
CA ILE A 521 -65.76 -4.60 -21.92
C ILE A 521 -66.58 -5.75 -22.54
N PRO A 522 -67.81 -5.53 -23.03
CA PRO A 522 -68.61 -6.56 -23.67
C PRO A 522 -68.01 -6.92 -25.03
N GLN A 523 -67.68 -8.20 -25.24
CA GLN A 523 -67.24 -8.71 -26.53
C GLN A 523 -68.41 -8.70 -27.53
N THR A 524 -68.27 -7.93 -28.60
CA THR A 524 -69.17 -7.97 -29.75
C THR A 524 -68.88 -9.21 -30.60
N LEU A 525 -69.94 -9.93 -30.97
CA LEU A 525 -69.89 -11.11 -31.83
C LEU A 525 -69.41 -10.77 -33.26
N PRO A 526 -68.70 -11.69 -33.93
CA PRO A 526 -68.31 -11.52 -35.32
C PRO A 526 -69.49 -11.80 -36.25
N ILE A 527 -69.69 -10.92 -37.23
CA ILE A 527 -70.68 -11.05 -38.30
C ILE A 527 -70.09 -12.01 -39.36
N ILE A 528 -70.87 -13.02 -39.75
CA ILE A 528 -70.64 -13.92 -40.89
C ILE A 528 -71.20 -13.28 -42.16
#